data_AF-A0A5K7YEL1-F1
#
_entry.id   AF-A0A5K7YEL1-F1
#
_cell.length_a   1.000
_cell.length_b   1.000
_cell.length_c   1.000
_cell.angle_alpha   90.00
_cell.angle_beta   90.00
_cell.angle_gamma   90.00
#
_symmetry.space_group_name_H-M   'P 1'
#
loop_
_entity.id
_entity.type
_entity.pdbx_description
1 polymer ?
#
loop_
_entity_poly.entity_id
_entity_poly.type
_entity_poly.pdbx_seq_one_letter_code
_entity_poly.pdbx_strand_id
1 'polypeptide(L)'
;MSIIQEVPKAMKHKGNQGFTLIELLVAMVIASIVMAAVVSAYQLQVRGKNTQEVLTDMNQTARAALEIMIHEIQTAGCDPLRTADAGVLIADAGEFSFVMDIGDGASFQPDGAADDPNERVRYALYTDGTGSQNLGRATGTAADGSGGTLQPLARNVDALDFVYLDEDGNITAAVDEIRSIQLTVVARSGRESGGLLHSFTDATAYQNQQGDEILAAQNDSFRRLLLTTTINCYNLNN
;
A
#
# COMPACT_ATOMS: atom_id res chain seq x y z
N MET A 1 -69.88 78.66 -7.20
CA MET A 1 -68.45 78.32 -7.37
C MET A 1 -68.23 77.00 -6.64
N SER A 2 -68.28 75.88 -7.38
CA SER A 2 -68.10 74.53 -6.83
C SER A 2 -66.60 74.19 -6.91
N ILE A 3 -65.97 73.84 -5.79
CA ILE A 3 -64.61 73.31 -5.76
C ILE A 3 -64.73 71.88 -5.24
N ILE A 4 -64.36 70.96 -6.13
CA ILE A 4 -64.37 69.51 -5.99
C ILE A 4 -63.25 69.13 -5.01
N GLN A 5 -63.59 68.38 -3.97
CA GLN A 5 -62.62 67.77 -3.05
C GLN A 5 -62.35 66.33 -3.53
N GLU A 6 -61.12 66.04 -3.96
CA GLU A 6 -60.73 64.66 -4.32
C GLU A 6 -60.71 63.76 -3.08
N VAL A 7 -61.41 62.62 -3.17
CA VAL A 7 -61.40 61.57 -2.15
C VAL A 7 -60.15 60.70 -2.36
N PRO A 8 -59.32 60.45 -1.32
CA PRO A 8 -58.13 59.61 -1.47
C PRO A 8 -58.53 58.14 -1.74
N LYS A 9 -57.95 57.57 -2.80
CA LYS A 9 -58.13 56.16 -3.19
C LYS A 9 -57.49 55.24 -2.14
N ALA A 10 -58.32 54.56 -1.35
CA ALA A 10 -57.85 53.59 -0.36
C ALA A 10 -57.03 52.46 -1.04
N MET A 11 -55.76 52.31 -0.66
CA MET A 11 -54.94 51.18 -1.09
C MET A 11 -55.46 49.90 -0.43
N LYS A 12 -56.02 49.01 -1.25
CA LYS A 12 -56.49 47.68 -0.84
C LYS A 12 -55.30 46.82 -0.43
N HIS A 13 -55.05 46.69 0.88
CA HIS A 13 -54.08 45.72 1.40
C HIS A 13 -54.57 44.32 1.04
N LYS A 14 -53.84 43.60 0.16
CA LYS A 14 -54.04 42.16 0.00
C LYS A 14 -53.67 41.52 1.34
N GLY A 15 -54.64 40.91 2.02
CA GLY A 15 -54.38 40.15 3.23
C GLY A 15 -53.51 38.95 2.89
N ASN A 16 -52.35 38.83 3.53
CA ASN A 16 -51.54 37.62 3.48
C ASN A 16 -52.32 36.51 4.19
N GLN A 17 -52.75 35.50 3.44
CA GLN A 17 -53.29 34.27 4.01
C GLN A 17 -52.14 33.56 4.73
N GLY A 18 -52.24 33.43 6.05
CA GLY A 18 -51.28 32.69 6.87
C GLY A 18 -51.42 31.19 6.67
N PHE A 19 -50.34 30.44 6.95
CA PHE A 19 -50.33 28.98 6.84
C PHE A 19 -51.27 28.33 7.86
N THR A 20 -51.92 27.24 7.42
CA THR A 20 -52.73 26.40 8.29
C THR A 20 -51.85 25.42 9.08
N LEU A 21 -52.33 24.98 10.24
CA LEU A 21 -51.60 24.03 11.10
C LEU A 21 -51.36 22.69 10.38
N ILE A 22 -52.30 22.27 9.53
CA ILE A 22 -52.18 21.05 8.71
C ILE A 22 -51.06 21.17 7.66
N GLU A 23 -50.88 22.34 7.02
CA GLU A 23 -49.79 22.55 6.05
C GLU A 23 -48.42 22.46 6.72
N LEU A 24 -48.28 23.00 7.94
CA LEU A 24 -47.03 22.92 8.69
C LEU A 24 -46.68 21.47 9.08
N LEU A 25 -47.68 20.69 9.49
CA LEU A 25 -47.48 19.26 9.79
C LEU A 25 -47.08 18.47 8.54
N VAL A 26 -47.75 18.69 7.41
CA VAL A 26 -47.40 18.02 6.14
C VAL A 26 -46.01 18.42 5.67
N ALA A 27 -45.66 19.71 5.76
CA ALA A 27 -44.33 20.20 5.39
C ALA A 27 -43.21 19.57 6.24
N MET A 28 -43.43 19.43 7.55
CA MET A 28 -42.47 18.77 8.45
C MET A 28 -42.29 17.28 8.12
N VAL A 29 -43.37 16.58 7.80
CA VAL A 29 -43.32 15.15 7.42
C VAL A 29 -42.56 14.97 6.10
N ILE A 30 -42.83 15.81 5.10
CA ILE A 30 -42.09 15.73 3.82
C ILE A 30 -40.61 16.09 4.04
N ALA A 31 -40.32 17.13 4.82
CA ALA A 31 -38.96 17.54 5.12
C ALA A 31 -38.18 16.43 5.84
N SER A 32 -38.79 15.68 6.77
CA SER A 32 -38.12 14.58 7.47
C SER A 32 -37.82 13.40 6.54
N ILE A 33 -38.73 13.06 5.63
CA ILE A 33 -38.51 12.00 4.61
C ILE A 33 -37.34 12.40 3.69
N VAL A 34 -37.32 13.65 3.23
CA VAL A 34 -36.24 14.17 2.39
C VAL A 34 -34.90 14.13 3.14
N MET A 35 -34.87 14.58 4.40
CA MET A 35 -33.66 14.53 5.22
C MET A 35 -33.17 13.09 5.44
N ALA A 36 -34.09 12.14 5.68
CA ALA A 36 -33.73 10.73 5.82
C ALA A 36 -33.08 10.18 4.52
N ALA A 37 -33.61 10.55 3.35
CA ALA A 37 -33.01 10.19 2.07
C ALA A 37 -31.61 10.80 1.88
N VAL A 38 -31.43 12.07 2.22
CA VAL A 38 -30.13 12.77 2.14
C VAL A 38 -29.10 12.12 3.06
N VAL A 39 -29.45 11.83 4.32
CA VAL A 39 -28.55 11.17 5.26
C VAL A 39 -28.16 9.79 4.77
N SER A 40 -29.10 9.04 4.21
CA SER A 40 -28.83 7.70 3.65
C SER A 40 -27.84 7.76 2.48
N ALA A 41 -28.04 8.70 1.55
CA ALA A 41 -27.13 8.92 0.42
C ALA A 41 -25.73 9.36 0.87
N TYR A 42 -25.66 10.26 1.86
CA TYR A 42 -24.40 10.71 2.44
C TYR A 42 -23.62 9.56 3.10
N GLN A 43 -24.30 8.70 3.86
CA GLN A 43 -23.67 7.52 4.46
C GLN A 43 -23.08 6.57 3.42
N LEU A 44 -23.81 6.32 2.31
CA LEU A 44 -23.29 5.52 1.20
C LEU A 44 -22.05 6.16 0.57
N GLN A 45 -22.05 7.48 0.39
CA GLN A 45 -20.90 8.22 -0.14
C GLN A 45 -19.68 8.10 0.78
N VAL A 46 -19.85 8.26 2.10
CA VAL A 46 -18.77 8.14 3.09
C VAL A 46 -18.18 6.74 3.08
N ARG A 47 -19.02 5.68 3.09
CA ARG A 47 -18.54 4.30 3.04
C ARG A 47 -17.82 3.99 1.72
N GLY A 48 -18.31 4.52 0.61
CA GLY A 48 -17.67 4.37 -0.69
C GLY A 48 -16.31 5.02 -0.76
N LYS A 49 -16.21 6.27 -0.28
CA LYS A 49 -14.94 6.98 -0.16
C LYS A 49 -13.93 6.20 0.68
N ASN A 50 -14.30 5.76 1.87
CA ASN A 50 -13.39 4.99 2.74
C ASN A 50 -12.90 3.70 2.07
N THR A 51 -13.79 3.01 1.35
CA THR A 51 -13.43 1.79 0.62
C THR A 51 -12.37 2.08 -0.45
N GLN A 52 -12.58 3.15 -1.22
CA GLN A 52 -11.65 3.55 -2.26
C GLN A 52 -10.30 4.01 -1.69
N GLU A 53 -10.30 4.78 -0.60
CA GLU A 53 -9.07 5.21 0.08
C GLU A 53 -8.26 4.01 0.55
N VAL A 54 -8.87 3.05 1.25
CA VAL A 54 -8.18 1.86 1.75
C VAL A 54 -7.60 1.00 0.62
N LEU A 55 -8.36 0.81 -0.46
CA LEU A 55 -7.88 0.05 -1.62
C LEU A 55 -6.74 0.77 -2.34
N THR A 56 -6.82 2.10 -2.45
CA THR A 56 -5.81 2.92 -3.12
C THR A 56 -4.51 2.94 -2.30
N ASP A 57 -4.59 3.18 -1.00
CA ASP A 57 -3.44 3.20 -0.08
C ASP A 57 -2.69 1.87 -0.08
N MET A 58 -3.41 0.76 0.01
CA MET A 58 -2.83 -0.59 -0.08
C MET A 58 -2.10 -0.80 -1.43
N ASN A 59 -2.73 -0.44 -2.55
CA ASN A 59 -2.12 -0.59 -3.87
C ASN A 59 -0.88 0.30 -4.06
N GLN A 60 -0.96 1.57 -3.65
CA GLN A 60 0.12 2.54 -3.81
C GLN A 60 1.33 2.16 -2.95
N THR A 61 1.09 1.81 -1.68
CA THR A 61 2.16 1.43 -0.75
C THR A 61 2.86 0.15 -1.22
N ALA A 62 2.09 -0.87 -1.63
CA ALA A 62 2.66 -2.14 -2.10
C ALA A 62 3.45 -1.96 -3.41
N ARG A 63 2.94 -1.17 -4.36
CA ARG A 63 3.65 -0.86 -5.62
C ARG A 63 4.92 -0.05 -5.38
N ALA A 64 4.87 0.96 -4.53
CA ALA A 64 6.04 1.78 -4.20
C ALA A 64 7.16 0.92 -3.57
N ALA A 65 6.80 0.03 -2.64
CA ALA A 65 7.77 -0.88 -2.04
C ALA A 65 8.37 -1.87 -3.06
N LEU A 66 7.55 -2.41 -3.97
CA LEU A 66 8.05 -3.27 -5.04
C LEU A 66 9.00 -2.54 -5.99
N GLU A 67 8.71 -1.30 -6.39
CA GLU A 67 9.62 -0.56 -7.27
C GLU A 67 10.99 -0.33 -6.62
N ILE A 68 11.01 -0.02 -5.32
CA ILE A 68 12.25 0.12 -4.56
C ILE A 68 13.00 -1.21 -4.51
N MET A 69 12.31 -2.31 -4.15
CA MET A 69 12.93 -3.64 -4.13
C MET A 69 13.46 -4.05 -5.51
N ILE A 70 12.68 -3.88 -6.58
CA ILE A 70 13.11 -4.20 -7.94
C ILE A 70 14.38 -3.44 -8.27
N HIS A 71 14.41 -2.13 -8.01
CA HIS A 71 15.54 -1.30 -8.34
C HIS A 71 16.81 -1.73 -7.58
N GLU A 72 16.72 -1.93 -6.27
CA GLU A 72 17.89 -2.29 -5.45
C GLU A 72 18.35 -3.74 -5.70
N ILE A 73 17.42 -4.67 -5.94
CA ILE A 73 17.76 -6.07 -6.26
C ILE A 73 18.46 -6.15 -7.64
N GLN A 74 18.10 -5.29 -8.60
CA GLN A 74 18.80 -5.23 -9.88
C GLN A 74 20.25 -4.76 -9.75
N THR A 75 20.56 -3.94 -8.75
CA THR A 75 21.92 -3.47 -8.47
C THR A 75 22.70 -4.41 -7.56
N ALA A 76 22.09 -5.48 -7.04
CA ALA A 76 22.76 -6.50 -6.26
C ALA A 76 23.96 -7.10 -7.03
N GLY A 77 25.10 -7.22 -6.35
CA GLY A 77 26.35 -7.70 -6.93
C GLY A 77 27.11 -6.68 -7.78
N CYS A 78 26.69 -5.40 -7.79
CA CYS A 78 27.46 -4.36 -8.46
C CYS A 78 28.83 -4.22 -7.77
N ASP A 79 29.90 -4.55 -8.48
CA ASP A 79 31.30 -4.37 -8.04
C ASP A 79 32.14 -3.88 -9.21
N PRO A 80 32.15 -2.56 -9.49
CA PRO A 80 32.84 -2.00 -10.65
C PRO A 80 34.36 -2.04 -10.50
N LEU A 81 34.89 -2.08 -9.27
CA LEU A 81 36.33 -2.18 -8.99
C LEU A 81 36.82 -3.64 -8.88
N ARG A 82 35.88 -4.60 -8.79
CA ARG A 82 36.12 -6.05 -8.64
C ARG A 82 36.92 -6.41 -7.38
N THR A 83 36.73 -5.64 -6.32
CA THR A 83 37.44 -5.80 -5.05
C THR A 83 36.52 -5.91 -3.84
N ALA A 84 35.24 -5.56 -3.99
CA ALA A 84 34.28 -5.54 -2.89
C ALA A 84 33.65 -6.91 -2.60
N ASP A 85 33.82 -7.89 -3.51
CA ASP A 85 33.19 -9.22 -3.42
C ASP A 85 31.67 -9.09 -3.24
N ALA A 86 31.07 -8.18 -4.02
CA ALA A 86 29.65 -7.88 -3.92
C ALA A 86 28.83 -9.05 -4.46
N GLY A 87 27.90 -9.54 -3.64
CA GLY A 87 27.04 -10.66 -3.99
C GLY A 87 25.87 -10.79 -3.03
N VAL A 88 25.23 -11.95 -3.05
CA VAL A 88 24.14 -12.27 -2.14
C VAL A 88 24.70 -12.87 -0.86
N LEU A 89 24.17 -12.46 0.30
CA LEU A 89 24.58 -12.94 1.62
C LEU A 89 23.58 -13.94 2.20
N ILE A 90 22.29 -13.64 2.05
CA ILE A 90 21.18 -14.47 2.56
C ILE A 90 20.17 -14.60 1.43
N ALA A 91 19.84 -15.85 1.09
CA ALA A 91 18.90 -16.22 0.04
C ALA A 91 17.84 -17.18 0.61
N ASP A 92 16.96 -16.65 1.47
CA ASP A 92 15.85 -17.40 2.07
C ASP A 92 14.50 -16.91 1.50
N ALA A 93 13.49 -17.78 1.52
CA ALA A 93 12.17 -17.43 1.00
C ALA A 93 11.56 -16.17 1.66
N GLY A 94 11.76 -15.98 2.97
CA GLY A 94 11.21 -14.83 3.70
C GLY A 94 12.20 -13.69 3.94
N GLU A 95 13.46 -13.84 3.52
CA GLU A 95 14.54 -12.92 3.83
C GLU A 95 15.59 -12.90 2.72
N PHE A 96 15.89 -11.71 2.21
CA PHE A 96 16.91 -11.52 1.20
C PHE A 96 17.89 -10.44 1.63
N SER A 97 19.19 -10.76 1.61
CA SER A 97 20.27 -9.83 1.96
C SER A 97 21.36 -9.90 0.92
N PHE A 98 21.83 -8.74 0.47
CA PHE A 98 22.82 -8.64 -0.61
C PHE A 98 23.66 -7.39 -0.46
N VAL A 99 24.74 -7.37 -1.25
CA VAL A 99 25.77 -6.35 -1.25
C VAL A 99 25.91 -5.72 -2.62
N MET A 100 26.29 -4.45 -2.65
CA MET A 100 26.65 -3.68 -3.83
C MET A 100 27.64 -2.57 -3.45
N ASP A 101 28.68 -2.38 -4.26
CA ASP A 101 29.65 -1.28 -4.18
C ASP A 101 29.17 -0.16 -5.11
N ILE A 102 28.47 0.81 -4.53
CA ILE A 102 27.80 1.89 -5.29
C ILE A 102 28.24 3.28 -4.83
N GLY A 103 28.87 3.42 -3.66
CA GLY A 103 29.33 4.72 -3.20
C GLY A 103 29.81 4.79 -1.75
N ASP A 104 30.97 5.41 -1.58
CA ASP A 104 31.64 5.78 -0.31
C ASP A 104 30.90 6.79 0.61
N GLY A 105 29.64 7.12 0.31
CA GLY A 105 28.84 8.13 1.03
C GLY A 105 29.34 9.59 0.97
N ALA A 106 30.52 9.85 0.41
CA ALA A 106 31.17 11.17 0.40
C ALA A 106 31.32 11.74 -1.02
N SER A 107 31.83 10.92 -1.92
CA SER A 107 31.97 11.21 -3.35
C SER A 107 30.95 10.47 -4.21
N PHE A 108 30.15 9.57 -3.62
CA PHE A 108 29.19 8.69 -4.31
C PHE A 108 29.87 7.87 -5.40
N GLN A 109 31.14 7.53 -5.16
CA GLN A 109 31.92 6.68 -6.06
C GLN A 109 32.18 5.35 -5.34
N PRO A 110 32.12 4.24 -6.09
CA PRO A 110 32.60 2.96 -5.62
C PRO A 110 34.05 3.08 -5.14
N ASP A 111 34.34 2.60 -3.93
CA ASP A 111 35.68 2.64 -3.35
C ASP A 111 36.31 1.24 -3.22
N GLY A 112 35.56 0.21 -3.63
CA GLY A 112 36.02 -1.16 -3.67
C GLY A 112 35.83 -1.89 -2.35
N ALA A 113 35.11 -1.27 -1.41
CA ALA A 113 34.59 -1.90 -0.20
C ALA A 113 33.06 -2.00 -0.28
N ALA A 114 32.50 -2.65 0.74
CA ALA A 114 31.07 -2.91 0.86
C ALA A 114 30.65 -2.71 2.32
N ASP A 115 31.19 -1.68 2.95
CA ASP A 115 31.01 -1.37 4.35
C ASP A 115 30.45 0.03 4.57
N ASP A 116 29.89 0.63 3.51
CA ASP A 116 29.20 1.90 3.60
C ASP A 116 27.66 1.78 3.72
N PRO A 117 27.00 2.85 4.19
CA PRO A 117 25.54 2.89 4.24
C PRO A 117 24.91 2.68 2.86
N ASN A 118 23.90 1.81 2.80
CA ASN A 118 23.17 1.38 1.58
C ASN A 118 23.93 0.41 0.67
N GLU A 119 25.15 0.01 1.02
CA GLU A 119 25.90 -0.99 0.25
C GLU A 119 25.58 -2.43 0.67
N ARG A 120 25.00 -2.60 1.86
CA ARG A 120 24.34 -3.85 2.25
C ARG A 120 22.89 -3.57 2.53
N VAL A 121 22.01 -4.28 1.83
CA VAL A 121 20.56 -4.14 1.94
C VAL A 121 19.97 -5.48 2.33
N ARG A 122 19.07 -5.44 3.32
CA ARG A 122 18.31 -6.59 3.80
C ARG A 122 16.81 -6.30 3.74
N TYR A 123 16.07 -7.25 3.20
CA TYR A 123 14.62 -7.27 3.16
C TYR A 123 14.07 -8.45 3.95
N ALA A 124 13.13 -8.16 4.85
CA ALA A 124 12.42 -9.19 5.61
C ALA A 124 11.10 -8.63 6.15
N LEU A 125 10.17 -9.53 6.48
CA LEU A 125 9.00 -9.14 7.28
C LEU A 125 9.40 -8.96 8.73
N TYR A 126 8.83 -7.95 9.38
CA TYR A 126 8.96 -7.76 10.82
C TYR A 126 7.66 -7.28 11.43
N THR A 127 7.48 -7.60 12.71
CA THR A 127 6.36 -7.12 13.50
C THR A 127 6.81 -5.89 14.26
N ASP A 128 6.12 -4.77 14.07
CA ASP A 128 6.42 -3.53 14.80
C ASP A 128 5.95 -3.60 16.26
N GLY A 129 6.29 -2.57 17.05
CA GLY A 129 5.89 -2.47 18.45
C GLY A 129 4.37 -2.38 18.68
N THR A 130 3.56 -2.23 17.62
CA THR A 130 2.10 -2.23 17.68
C THR A 130 1.49 -3.61 17.36
N GLY A 131 2.32 -4.60 17.03
CA GLY A 131 1.88 -5.93 16.62
C GLY A 131 1.50 -6.05 15.14
N SER A 132 1.78 -5.02 14.33
CA SER A 132 1.48 -5.04 12.90
C SER A 132 2.66 -5.61 12.12
N GLN A 133 2.40 -6.56 11.23
CA GLN A 133 3.40 -7.11 10.33
C GLN A 133 3.61 -6.18 9.13
N ASN A 134 4.86 -5.84 8.86
CA ASN A 134 5.27 -4.90 7.84
C ASN A 134 6.45 -5.47 7.06
N LEU A 135 6.59 -5.02 5.80
CA LEU A 135 7.80 -5.24 5.02
C LEU A 135 8.86 -4.25 5.47
N GLY A 136 10.00 -4.79 5.91
CA GLY A 136 11.15 -4.03 6.37
C GLY A 136 12.25 -3.95 5.34
N ARG A 137 12.94 -2.80 5.31
CA ARG A 137 14.24 -2.61 4.68
C ARG A 137 15.24 -2.22 5.75
N ALA A 138 16.39 -2.86 5.77
CA ALA A 138 17.51 -2.53 6.63
C ALA A 138 18.76 -2.28 5.80
N THR A 139 19.58 -1.34 6.26
CA THR A 139 20.94 -1.14 5.77
C THR A 139 21.90 -1.20 6.93
N GLY A 140 23.09 -1.75 6.70
CA GLY A 140 24.11 -1.82 7.73
C GLY A 140 25.45 -2.23 7.16
N THR A 141 26.46 -2.28 8.01
CA THR A 141 27.83 -2.62 7.63
C THR A 141 28.23 -4.03 8.10
N ALA A 142 27.26 -4.78 8.65
CA ALA A 142 27.48 -6.12 9.17
C ALA A 142 27.76 -7.11 8.03
N ALA A 143 28.93 -7.76 8.10
CA ALA A 143 29.39 -8.70 7.08
C ALA A 143 28.54 -9.98 7.00
N ASP A 144 27.84 -10.34 8.08
CA ASP A 144 27.01 -11.56 8.19
C ASP A 144 25.64 -11.45 7.49
N GLY A 145 25.35 -10.32 6.83
CA GLY A 145 24.09 -10.09 6.13
C GLY A 145 22.90 -9.81 7.05
N SER A 146 23.10 -9.77 8.37
CA SER A 146 22.05 -9.44 9.33
C SER A 146 21.52 -8.01 9.18
N GLY A 147 22.28 -7.13 8.50
CA GLY A 147 21.89 -5.75 8.27
C GLY A 147 21.70 -4.94 9.56
N GLY A 148 21.26 -3.70 9.42
CA GLY A 148 20.84 -2.87 10.55
C GLY A 148 19.42 -3.20 11.04
N THR A 149 18.84 -2.31 11.83
CA THR A 149 17.43 -2.42 12.24
C THR A 149 16.50 -2.25 11.04
N LEU A 150 15.53 -3.17 10.88
CA LEU A 150 14.49 -3.07 9.86
C LEU A 150 13.62 -1.82 10.07
N GLN A 151 13.52 -1.03 9.02
CA GLN A 151 12.63 0.14 8.93
C GLN A 151 11.46 -0.18 8.01
N PRO A 152 10.25 0.37 8.27
CA PRO A 152 9.07 0.06 7.47
C PRO A 152 9.23 0.60 6.05
N LEU A 153 9.22 -0.30 5.08
CA LEU A 153 9.12 0.04 3.65
C LEU A 153 7.66 0.02 3.19
N ALA A 154 6.91 -1.03 3.54
CA ALA A 154 5.47 -1.11 3.34
C ALA A 154 4.78 -1.60 4.60
N ARG A 155 3.62 -1.02 4.88
CA ARG A 155 2.79 -1.41 6.03
C ARG A 155 1.80 -2.50 5.65
N ASN A 156 1.42 -3.32 6.63
CA ASN A 156 0.41 -4.37 6.49
C ASN A 156 0.77 -5.34 5.37
N VAL A 157 1.88 -6.05 5.52
CA VAL A 157 2.30 -7.10 4.59
C VAL A 157 2.24 -8.43 5.33
N ASP A 158 1.39 -9.33 4.88
CA ASP A 158 1.13 -10.63 5.53
C ASP A 158 2.11 -11.72 5.05
N ALA A 159 2.59 -11.63 3.80
CA ALA A 159 3.53 -12.59 3.24
C ALA A 159 4.52 -11.93 2.27
N LEU A 160 5.74 -12.46 2.29
CA LEU A 160 6.86 -12.14 1.42
C LEU A 160 7.50 -13.46 1.05
N ASP A 161 7.73 -13.67 -0.25
CA ASP A 161 8.33 -14.89 -0.78
C ASP A 161 9.32 -14.55 -1.89
N PHE A 162 10.52 -15.09 -1.79
CA PHE A 162 11.57 -15.04 -2.79
C PHE A 162 11.83 -16.44 -3.35
N VAL A 163 11.74 -16.58 -4.66
CA VAL A 163 12.18 -17.77 -5.39
C VAL A 163 13.37 -17.40 -6.26
N TYR A 164 14.49 -18.07 -6.05
CA TYR A 164 15.74 -17.82 -6.76
C TYR A 164 15.87 -18.78 -7.94
N LEU A 165 16.20 -18.24 -9.11
CA LEU A 165 16.30 -18.99 -10.36
C LEU A 165 17.69 -18.86 -10.97
N ASP A 166 18.18 -19.95 -11.56
CA ASP A 166 19.43 -20.02 -12.32
C ASP A 166 19.30 -19.42 -13.74
N GLU A 167 20.36 -19.55 -14.55
CA GLU A 167 20.40 -19.08 -15.95
C GLU A 167 19.36 -19.78 -16.85
N ASP A 168 19.05 -21.05 -16.55
CA ASP A 168 18.10 -21.87 -17.28
C ASP A 168 16.66 -21.70 -16.76
N GLY A 169 16.47 -20.93 -15.68
CA GLY A 169 15.19 -20.67 -15.03
C GLY A 169 14.74 -21.75 -14.05
N ASN A 170 15.64 -22.63 -13.59
CA ASN A 170 15.34 -23.61 -12.54
C ASN A 170 15.54 -23.00 -11.15
N ILE A 171 14.79 -23.50 -10.17
CA ILE A 171 14.95 -23.08 -8.77
C ILE A 171 16.31 -23.55 -8.26
N THR A 172 17.10 -22.61 -7.74
CA THR A 172 18.40 -22.91 -7.11
C THR A 172 18.45 -22.35 -5.68
N ALA A 173 19.20 -23.04 -4.83
CA ALA A 173 19.58 -22.56 -3.50
C ALA A 173 21.07 -22.15 -3.45
N ALA A 174 21.81 -22.38 -4.54
CA ALA A 174 23.19 -21.98 -4.65
C ALA A 174 23.27 -20.50 -4.99
N VAL A 175 23.83 -19.73 -4.08
CA VAL A 175 23.87 -18.27 -4.15
C VAL A 175 24.60 -17.77 -5.41
N ASP A 176 25.66 -18.46 -5.83
CA ASP A 176 26.48 -18.11 -6.99
C ASP A 176 25.77 -18.39 -8.34
N GLU A 177 24.75 -19.25 -8.32
CA GLU A 177 23.98 -19.62 -9.52
C GLU A 177 22.77 -18.70 -9.75
N ILE A 178 22.45 -17.80 -8.81
CA ILE A 178 21.27 -16.94 -8.91
C ILE A 178 21.43 -15.97 -10.09
N ARG A 179 20.45 -15.95 -10.99
CA ARG A 179 20.37 -15.04 -12.15
C ARG A 179 19.08 -14.22 -12.19
N SER A 180 18.00 -14.76 -11.66
CA SER A 180 16.76 -14.00 -11.48
C SER A 180 16.04 -14.38 -10.19
N ILE A 181 15.23 -13.46 -9.68
CA ILE A 181 14.49 -13.61 -8.43
C ILE A 181 13.02 -13.32 -8.72
N GLN A 182 12.15 -14.28 -8.43
CA GLN A 182 10.72 -14.03 -8.38
C GLN A 182 10.35 -13.56 -6.98
N LEU A 183 9.78 -12.37 -6.91
CA LEU A 183 9.36 -11.73 -5.69
C LEU A 183 7.84 -11.72 -5.64
N THR A 184 7.27 -12.38 -4.63
CA THR A 184 5.84 -12.34 -4.32
C THR A 184 5.59 -11.63 -3.00
N VAL A 185 4.64 -10.70 -3.00
CA VAL A 185 4.22 -9.94 -1.82
C VAL A 185 2.70 -10.00 -1.69
N VAL A 186 2.22 -10.31 -0.49
CA VAL A 186 0.80 -10.23 -0.13
C VAL A 186 0.60 -9.05 0.81
N ALA A 187 0.12 -7.94 0.26
CA ALA A 187 -0.26 -6.76 1.03
C ALA A 187 -1.70 -6.88 1.55
N ARG A 188 -1.98 -6.30 2.71
CA ARG A 188 -3.28 -6.31 3.39
C ARG A 188 -3.78 -4.88 3.61
N SER A 189 -5.08 -4.69 3.60
CA SER A 189 -5.69 -3.42 4.02
C SER A 189 -5.40 -3.13 5.49
N GLY A 190 -5.09 -1.87 5.84
CA GLY A 190 -4.85 -1.48 7.24
C GLY A 190 -6.10 -1.49 8.14
N ARG A 191 -7.27 -1.86 7.58
CA ARG A 191 -8.56 -1.93 8.29
C ARG A 191 -9.36 -3.10 7.76
N GLU A 192 -10.13 -3.73 8.64
CA GLU A 192 -11.14 -4.73 8.28
C GLU A 192 -12.28 -4.10 7.45
N SER A 193 -13.01 -4.92 6.71
CA SER A 193 -14.14 -4.49 5.87
C SER A 193 -15.34 -3.94 6.67
N GLY A 194 -15.30 -4.02 8.00
CA GLY A 194 -16.27 -3.40 8.90
C GLY A 194 -16.34 -1.88 8.71
N GLY A 195 -17.48 -1.41 8.18
CA GLY A 195 -17.71 0.02 7.89
C GLY A 195 -17.40 0.44 6.44
N LEU A 196 -17.00 -0.51 5.58
CA LEU A 196 -16.91 -0.31 4.12
C LEU A 196 -18.27 -0.50 3.44
N LEU A 197 -18.33 -0.27 2.12
CA LEU A 197 -19.56 -0.38 1.32
C LEU A 197 -20.20 -1.79 1.40
N HIS A 198 -19.36 -2.83 1.39
CA HIS A 198 -19.78 -4.23 1.45
C HIS A 198 -18.89 -4.99 2.42
N SER A 199 -19.51 -5.86 3.24
CA SER A 199 -18.78 -6.87 4.00
C SER A 199 -18.04 -7.80 3.05
N PHE A 200 -16.83 -8.16 3.42
CA PHE A 200 -15.96 -9.02 2.63
C PHE A 200 -15.27 -10.00 3.57
N THR A 201 -15.14 -11.25 3.14
CA THR A 201 -14.36 -12.28 3.83
C THR A 201 -13.37 -12.85 2.83
N ASP A 202 -12.09 -12.81 3.16
CA ASP A 202 -11.03 -13.38 2.35
C ASP A 202 -10.79 -14.84 2.73
N ALA A 203 -11.31 -15.75 1.92
CA ALA A 203 -11.09 -17.20 2.05
C ALA A 203 -10.04 -17.71 1.04
N THR A 204 -9.28 -16.80 0.42
CA THR A 204 -8.31 -17.15 -0.63
C THR A 204 -6.98 -17.56 0.00
N ALA A 205 -6.43 -18.69 -0.44
CA ALA A 205 -5.02 -19.01 -0.21
C ALA A 205 -4.19 -18.38 -1.32
N TYR A 206 -3.06 -17.77 -0.95
CA TYR A 206 -2.17 -17.08 -1.89
C TYR A 206 -0.97 -17.94 -2.21
N GLN A 207 -0.63 -17.99 -3.49
CA GLN A 207 0.46 -18.79 -4.03
C GLN A 207 1.46 -17.90 -4.76
N ASN A 208 2.72 -18.34 -4.79
CA ASN A 208 3.74 -17.73 -5.63
C ASN A 208 3.59 -18.17 -7.11
N GLN A 209 4.49 -17.69 -7.97
CA GLN A 209 4.51 -18.07 -9.40
C GLN A 209 4.83 -19.55 -9.66
N GLN A 210 5.42 -20.25 -8.69
CA GLN A 210 5.70 -21.69 -8.75
C GLN A 210 4.50 -22.56 -8.34
N GLY A 211 3.46 -21.94 -7.78
CA GLY A 211 2.26 -22.62 -7.28
C GLY A 211 2.36 -23.04 -5.81
N ASP A 212 3.44 -22.68 -5.11
CA ASP A 212 3.59 -22.94 -3.69
C ASP A 212 2.74 -21.97 -2.87
N GLU A 213 2.06 -22.49 -1.84
CA GLU A 213 1.26 -21.67 -0.94
C GLU A 213 2.17 -20.86 0.00
N ILE A 214 2.07 -19.54 -0.08
CA ILE A 214 2.84 -18.59 0.73
C ILE A 214 2.00 -18.00 1.88
N LEU A 215 0.68 -18.02 1.75
CA LEU A 215 -0.25 -17.59 2.80
C LEU A 215 -1.54 -18.39 2.70
N ALA A 216 -1.79 -19.20 3.73
CA ALA A 216 -3.04 -19.94 3.87
C ALA A 216 -4.25 -18.98 3.99
N ALA A 217 -5.43 -19.48 3.63
CA ALA A 217 -6.68 -18.73 3.75
C ALA A 217 -6.94 -18.25 5.19
N GLN A 218 -6.92 -16.94 5.40
CA GLN A 218 -7.08 -16.34 6.73
C GLN A 218 -8.54 -16.31 7.20
N ASN A 219 -9.51 -16.40 6.28
CA ASN A 219 -10.96 -16.34 6.57
C ASN A 219 -11.35 -15.10 7.39
N ASP A 220 -10.66 -13.99 7.16
CA ASP A 220 -10.86 -12.73 7.88
C ASP A 220 -11.53 -11.68 6.99
N SER A 221 -11.81 -10.52 7.58
CA SER A 221 -12.48 -9.42 6.87
C SER A 221 -11.53 -8.43 6.22
N PHE A 222 -10.24 -8.76 6.09
CA PHE A 222 -9.28 -7.88 5.44
C PHE A 222 -9.26 -8.09 3.94
N ARG A 223 -8.99 -7.03 3.18
CA ARG A 223 -8.72 -7.14 1.75
C ARG A 223 -7.25 -7.34 1.55
N ARG A 224 -6.87 -8.23 0.63
CA ARG A 224 -5.48 -8.46 0.27
C ARG A 224 -5.24 -8.24 -1.21
N LEU A 225 -3.97 -8.03 -1.52
CA LEU A 225 -3.46 -7.85 -2.87
C LEU A 225 -2.20 -8.68 -3.00
N LEU A 226 -2.23 -9.62 -3.94
CA LEU A 226 -1.06 -10.35 -4.40
C LEU A 226 -0.36 -9.52 -5.47
N LEU A 227 0.92 -9.29 -5.32
CA LEU A 227 1.77 -8.73 -6.35
C LEU A 227 2.97 -9.66 -6.54
N THR A 228 3.21 -10.05 -7.79
CA THR A 228 4.39 -10.86 -8.14
C THR A 228 5.13 -10.23 -9.30
N THR A 229 6.44 -10.26 -9.24
CA THR A 229 7.32 -9.79 -10.31
C THR A 229 8.55 -10.70 -10.41
N THR A 230 9.17 -10.73 -11.58
CA THR A 230 10.47 -11.39 -11.81
C THR A 230 11.52 -10.31 -12.03
N ILE A 231 12.61 -10.40 -11.28
CA ILE A 231 13.70 -9.42 -11.30
C ILE A 231 14.95 -10.12 -11.81
N ASN A 232 15.55 -9.59 -12.87
CA ASN A 232 16.83 -10.09 -13.38
C ASN A 232 17.97 -9.43 -12.60
N CYS A 233 18.92 -10.23 -12.14
CA CYS A 233 20.10 -9.76 -11.41
C CYS A 233 21.28 -9.66 -12.37
N TYR A 234 21.50 -8.48 -12.95
CA TYR A 234 22.50 -8.31 -14.01
C TYR A 234 23.95 -8.43 -13.54
N ASN A 235 24.22 -8.09 -12.27
CA ASN A 235 25.60 -8.02 -11.76
C ASN A 235 26.04 -9.28 -11.00
N LEU A 236 25.15 -10.26 -10.76
CA LEU A 236 25.48 -11.51 -10.03
C LEU A 236 26.19 -12.56 -10.91
N ASN A 237 26.61 -12.22 -12.13
CA ASN A 237 27.19 -13.15 -13.10
C ASN A 237 28.73 -13.18 -13.11
N ASN A 238 29.39 -13.04 -11.94
CA ASN A 238 30.84 -12.82 -11.88
C ASN A 238 31.60 -13.93 -11.18
#